data_AF-A0A8S1RQ84-F1
#
_entry.id   AF-A0A8S1RQ84-F1
#
_cell.length_a   1.000
_cell.length_b   1.000
_cell.length_c   1.000
_cell.angle_alpha   90.00
_cell.angle_beta   90.00
_cell.angle_gamma   90.00
#
_symmetry.space_group_name_H-M   'P 1'
#
loop_
_entity.id
_entity.type
_entity.pdbx_description
1 polymer ?
#
loop_
_entity_poly.entity_id
_entity_poly.type
_entity_poly.pdbx_seq_one_letter_code
_entity_poly.pdbx_strand_id
1 'polypeptide(L)'
;MEYYVYKGNQMQYISGYKDLFTINGGGSYDQEGNQNKVGKWKELDKRFWINRQIIYAGEYNVEGMKVGRWDIMYDNEFGYKTIGDGSYDQEGSQKKI
;
A
#
# COMPACT_ATOMS: atom_id res chain seq x y z
N MET A 1 11.67 6.71 -18.26
CA MET A 1 12.77 5.75 -18.52
C MET A 1 12.20 4.61 -19.35
N GLU A 2 12.92 4.13 -20.35
CA GLU A 2 12.49 3.01 -21.20
C GLU A 2 12.99 1.68 -20.61
N TYR A 3 12.17 0.64 -20.66
CA TYR A 3 12.49 -0.67 -20.11
C TYR A 3 12.37 -1.77 -21.17
N TYR A 4 13.34 -2.68 -21.15
CA TYR A 4 13.47 -3.81 -22.06
C TYR A 4 13.72 -5.08 -21.26
N VAL A 5 13.11 -6.20 -21.67
CA VAL A 5 13.35 -7.53 -21.09
C VAL A 5 13.65 -8.54 -22.18
N TYR A 6 14.43 -9.55 -21.84
CA TYR A 6 14.73 -10.67 -22.73
C TYR A 6 13.71 -11.80 -22.50
N LYS A 7 13.07 -12.25 -23.58
CA LYS A 7 12.31 -13.51 -23.59
C LYS A 7 13.02 -14.47 -24.55
N GLY A 8 13.78 -15.40 -23.99
CA GLY A 8 14.73 -16.20 -24.77
C GLY A 8 15.84 -15.31 -25.35
N ASN A 9 16.18 -15.50 -26.62
CA ASN A 9 17.22 -14.73 -27.32
C ASN A 9 16.71 -13.45 -28.00
N GLN A 10 15.51 -12.97 -27.65
CA GLN A 10 14.95 -11.76 -28.24
C GLN A 10 14.64 -10.71 -27.17
N MET A 11 15.06 -9.47 -27.44
CA MET A 11 14.67 -8.29 -26.66
C MET A 11 13.26 -7.87 -27.03
N GLN A 12 12.42 -7.66 -26.01
CA GLN A 12 11.09 -7.11 -26.17
C GLN A 12 10.98 -5.79 -25.40
N TYR A 13 10.42 -4.78 -26.08
CA TYR A 13 9.99 -3.54 -25.44
C TYR A 13 8.73 -3.81 -24.61
N ILE A 14 8.69 -3.28 -23.40
CA ILE A 14 7.56 -3.45 -22.50
C ILE A 14 7.07 -2.09 -22.00
N SER A 15 6.07 -1.55 -22.71
CA SER A 15 5.30 -0.36 -22.31
C SER A 15 4.32 -0.67 -21.17
N GLY A 16 4.81 -1.29 -20.10
CA GLY A 16 3.96 -1.80 -19.02
C GLY A 16 4.63 -1.88 -17.65
N TYR A 17 5.88 -1.44 -17.52
CA TYR A 17 6.47 -1.17 -16.20
C TYR A 17 5.82 0.11 -15.66
N LYS A 18 4.58 -0.05 -15.21
CA LYS A 18 3.83 0.92 -14.45
C LYS A 18 4.60 1.07 -13.14
N ASP A 19 5.46 2.10 -13.08
CA ASP A 19 6.24 2.51 -11.92
C ASP A 19 6.30 1.45 -10.82
N LEU A 20 7.17 0.45 -11.01
CA LEU A 20 7.22 -0.75 -10.17
C LEU A 20 7.57 -0.46 -8.69
N PHE A 21 7.78 0.80 -8.33
CA PHE A 21 8.09 1.25 -6.97
C PHE A 21 7.32 2.51 -6.53
N THR A 22 6.41 3.07 -7.34
CA THR A 22 5.60 4.22 -6.89
C THR A 22 4.46 3.71 -6.02
N ILE A 23 4.77 3.49 -4.75
CA ILE A 23 3.75 3.35 -3.71
C ILE A 23 3.17 4.75 -3.49
N ASN A 24 2.11 5.07 -4.22
CA ASN A 24 1.28 6.22 -3.91
C ASN A 24 0.67 5.96 -2.53
N GLY A 25 1.26 6.58 -1.48
CA GLY A 25 0.79 6.48 -0.09
C GLY A 25 -0.67 6.88 0.08
N GLY A 26 -1.21 7.64 -0.89
CA GLY A 26 -2.61 8.05 -0.93
C GLY A 26 -2.94 9.11 0.10
N GLY A 27 -4.25 9.27 0.35
CA GLY A 27 -4.80 10.06 1.44
C GLY A 27 -4.62 11.57 1.34
N SER A 28 -4.98 12.23 2.43
CA SER A 28 -4.75 13.66 2.67
C SER A 28 -4.43 13.86 4.14
N TYR A 29 -3.84 14.99 4.47
CA TYR A 29 -3.67 15.39 5.87
C TYR A 29 -4.83 16.30 6.28
N ASP A 30 -5.17 16.32 7.57
CA ASP A 30 -6.11 17.30 8.09
C ASP A 30 -5.66 18.74 7.76
N GLN A 31 -6.64 19.62 7.63
CA GLN A 31 -6.40 21.05 7.40
C GLN A 31 -6.23 21.83 8.70
N GLU A 32 -6.42 21.19 9.85
CA GLU A 32 -6.35 21.80 11.17
C GLU A 32 -4.91 21.97 11.67
N GLY A 33 -3.94 21.42 10.93
CA GLY A 33 -2.50 21.57 11.21
C GLY A 33 -1.94 20.52 12.17
N ASN A 34 -2.74 19.53 12.56
CA ASN A 34 -2.31 18.42 13.41
C ASN A 34 -1.56 17.33 12.63
N GLN A 35 -1.57 17.43 11.29
CA GLN A 35 -0.91 16.48 10.38
C GLN A 35 -1.45 15.05 10.53
N ASN A 36 -2.71 14.91 10.93
CA ASN A 36 -3.36 13.62 10.97
C ASN A 36 -3.66 13.14 9.55
N LYS A 37 -3.42 11.86 9.30
CA LYS A 37 -3.79 11.20 8.06
C LYS A 37 -5.30 11.04 7.99
N VAL A 38 -5.90 11.32 6.84
CA VAL A 38 -7.34 11.17 6.58
C VAL A 38 -7.56 10.49 5.23
N GLY A 39 -8.60 9.66 5.14
CA GLY A 39 -9.00 8.97 3.91
C GLY A 39 -8.23 7.67 3.67
N LYS A 40 -8.10 7.26 2.41
CA LYS A 40 -7.49 5.97 2.05
C LYS A 40 -5.97 6.06 1.96
N TRP A 41 -5.28 5.19 2.69
CA TRP A 41 -3.83 5.17 2.80
C TRP A 41 -3.24 3.79 2.48
N LYS A 42 -2.00 3.82 1.99
CA LYS A 42 -1.08 2.68 1.92
C LYS A 42 0.12 2.95 2.82
N GLU A 43 0.42 2.04 3.72
CA GLU A 43 1.52 2.13 4.67
C GLU A 43 2.50 1.00 4.48
N LEU A 44 3.79 1.31 4.53
CA LEU A 44 4.84 0.31 4.49
C LEU A 44 4.99 -0.37 5.85
N ASP A 45 5.27 -1.68 5.84
CA ASP A 45 5.71 -2.36 7.05
C ASP A 45 6.99 -1.72 7.60
N LYS A 46 7.10 -1.66 8.93
CA LYS A 46 8.28 -1.07 9.58
C LYS A 46 9.59 -1.77 9.18
N ARG A 47 9.51 -3.02 8.72
CA ARG A 47 10.63 -3.82 8.24
C ARG A 47 10.58 -3.96 6.72
N PHE A 48 10.08 -2.95 6.02
CA PHE A 48 10.06 -2.92 4.56
C PHE A 48 11.49 -2.92 4.02
N TRP A 49 11.79 -3.89 3.16
CA TRP A 49 13.06 -4.01 2.43
C TRP A 49 12.83 -4.80 1.14
N ILE A 50 13.86 -4.90 0.30
CA ILE A 50 13.75 -5.45 -1.05
C ILE A 50 13.09 -6.83 -1.12
N ASN A 51 13.33 -7.70 -0.13
CA ASN A 51 12.78 -9.06 -0.08
C ASN A 51 11.51 -9.17 0.78
N ARG A 52 11.02 -8.07 1.37
CA ARG A 52 9.80 -8.05 2.16
C ARG A 52 9.07 -6.74 2.00
N GLN A 53 8.27 -6.72 0.94
CA GLN A 53 7.49 -5.57 0.52
C GLN A 53 6.05 -5.74 1.00
N ILE A 54 5.86 -5.60 2.32
CA ILE A 54 4.54 -5.69 2.96
C ILE A 54 3.94 -4.29 3.04
N ILE A 55 2.69 -4.17 2.59
CA ILE A 55 1.92 -2.93 2.56
C ILE A 55 0.61 -3.15 3.30
N TYR A 56 0.22 -2.20 4.14
CA TYR A 56 -1.09 -2.14 4.78
C TYR A 56 -1.94 -1.11 4.06
N ALA A 57 -3.13 -1.48 3.61
CA ALA A 57 -4.03 -0.58 2.89
C ALA A 57 -5.36 -0.47 3.62
N GLY A 58 -5.82 0.74 3.91
CA GLY A 58 -7.07 0.96 4.60
C GLY A 58 -7.40 2.44 4.72
N GLU A 59 -8.28 2.78 5.66
CA GLU A 59 -8.80 4.13 5.81
C GLU A 59 -8.51 4.70 7.20
N TYR A 60 -8.17 5.98 7.23
CA TYR A 60 -8.09 6.80 8.43
C TYR A 60 -9.30 7.75 8.49
N ASN A 61 -9.89 7.91 9.68
CA ASN A 61 -10.93 8.90 9.92
C ASN A 61 -10.35 10.31 10.10
N VAL A 62 -11.22 11.30 10.32
CA VAL A 62 -10.83 12.71 10.53
C VAL A 62 -10.01 12.96 11.80
N GLU A 63 -10.08 12.05 12.76
CA GLU A 63 -9.31 12.08 14.01
C GLU A 63 -7.94 11.37 13.87
N GLY A 64 -7.59 10.88 12.67
CA GLY A 64 -6.33 10.20 12.42
C GLY A 64 -6.28 8.75 12.86
N MET A 65 -7.42 8.12 13.15
CA MET A 65 -7.51 6.73 13.58
C MET A 65 -7.82 5.79 12.43
N LYS A 66 -7.23 4.59 12.46
CA LYS A 66 -7.54 3.52 11.50
C LYS A 66 -8.97 3.05 11.69
N VAL A 67 -9.77 3.01 10.63
CA VAL A 67 -11.16 2.56 10.69
C VAL A 67 -11.47 1.56 9.59
N GLY A 68 -12.50 0.75 9.80
CA GLY A 68 -12.98 -0.20 8.81
C GLY A 68 -11.98 -1.31 8.51
N ARG A 69 -12.02 -1.85 7.29
CA ARG A 69 -11.15 -2.94 6.85
C ARG A 69 -9.77 -2.41 6.45
N TRP A 70 -8.75 -3.12 6.91
CA TRP A 70 -7.34 -2.91 6.57
C TRP A 70 -6.75 -4.19 6.00
N ASP A 71 -6.35 -4.15 4.73
CA ASP A 71 -5.76 -5.27 4.02
C ASP A 71 -4.23 -5.29 4.20
N ILE A 72 -3.68 -6.48 4.38
CA ILE A 72 -2.24 -6.75 4.38
C ILE A 72 -1.89 -7.31 3.01
N MET A 73 -1.06 -6.59 2.27
CA MET A 73 -0.70 -6.88 0.89
C MET A 73 0.80 -7.19 0.82
N TYR A 74 1.16 -8.20 0.05
CA TYR A 74 2.54 -8.51 -0.30
C TYR A 74 2.76 -8.16 -1.78
N ASP A 75 3.76 -7.33 -2.05
CA ASP A 75 4.20 -7.04 -3.41
C ASP A 75 5.13 -8.14 -3.91
N ASN A 76 4.85 -8.65 -5.11
CA ASN A 76 5.65 -9.66 -5.79
C ASN A 76 5.83 -9.28 -7.27
N GLU A 77 6.59 -10.09 -8.00
CA GLU A 77 6.89 -9.84 -9.42
C GLU A 77 5.66 -9.69 -10.33
N PHE A 78 4.49 -10.18 -9.89
CA PHE A 78 3.21 -10.11 -10.59
C PHE A 78 2.24 -9.07 -10.01
N GLY A 79 2.68 -8.29 -9.01
CA GLY A 79 1.91 -7.25 -8.33
C GLY A 79 1.43 -7.65 -6.92
N TYR A 80 0.49 -6.87 -6.38
CA TYR A 80 0.04 -7.04 -5.00
C TYR A 80 -0.88 -8.24 -4.79
N LYS A 81 -0.59 -9.02 -3.76
CA LYS A 81 -1.44 -10.11 -3.27
C LYS A 81 -1.88 -9.83 -1.84
N THR A 82 -3.18 -9.86 -1.56
CA THR A 82 -3.68 -9.82 -0.19
C THR A 82 -3.32 -11.12 0.53
N ILE A 83 -2.67 -11.01 1.68
CA ILE A 83 -2.19 -12.13 2.51
C ILE A 83 -2.85 -12.16 3.90
N GLY A 84 -3.65 -11.16 4.22
CA GLY A 84 -4.42 -11.07 5.45
C GLY A 84 -5.22 -9.79 5.50
N ASP A 85 -6.07 -9.66 6.51
CA ASP A 85 -6.80 -8.43 6.80
C ASP A 85 -7.05 -8.28 8.30
N GLY A 86 -7.46 -7.08 8.68
CA GLY A 86 -7.97 -6.77 10.01
C GLY A 86 -9.08 -5.73 9.89
N SER A 87 -9.86 -5.55 10.95
CA SER A 87 -10.85 -4.48 10.99
C SER A 87 -10.76 -3.67 12.28
N TYR A 88 -11.03 -2.38 12.15
CA TYR A 88 -11.04 -1.42 13.24
C TYR A 88 -12.43 -0.79 13.33
N ASP A 89 -12.88 -0.50 14.54
CA ASP A 89 -14.07 0.32 14.75
C ASP A 89 -13.78 1.81 14.53
N GLN A 90 -14.77 2.66 14.80
CA GLN A 90 -14.66 4.10 14.59
C GLN A 90 -13.74 4.79 15.61
N GLU A 91 -13.39 4.11 16.70
CA GLU A 91 -12.49 4.58 17.76
C GLU A 91 -11.08 4.04 17.58
N GLY A 92 -10.79 3.40 16.43
CA GLY A 92 -9.47 2.85 16.13
C GLY A 92 -9.13 1.56 16.87
N SER A 93 -10.10 0.94 17.55
CA SER A 93 -9.88 -0.33 18.24
C SER A 93 -10.02 -1.51 17.29
N GLN A 94 -9.04 -2.41 17.32
CA GLN A 94 -9.05 -3.60 16.48
C GLN A 94 -10.14 -4.57 16.94
N LYS A 95 -11.03 -4.96 16.03
CA LYS A 95 -12.03 -5.98 16.31
C LYS A 95 -11.37 -7.35 16.33
N LYS A 96 -11.38 -8.01 17.49
CA LYS A 96 -11.06 -9.43 17.60
C LYS A 96 -12.25 -10.23 17.08
N ILE A 97 -11.98 -11.13 16.14
CA ILE A 97 -12.91 -12.17 15.69
C ILE A 97 -12.91 -13.30 16.72
#